data_AF-A0AAE3ZTP0-F1
#
_entry.id   AF-A0AAE3ZTP0-F1
#
_cell.length_a   1.000
_cell.length_b   1.000
_cell.length_c   1.000
_cell.angle_alpha   90.00
_cell.angle_beta   90.00
_cell.angle_gamma   90.00
#
_symmetry.space_group_name_H-M   'P 1'
#
loop_
_entity.id
_entity.type
_entity.pdbx_description
1 polymer ?
#
loop_
_entity_poly.entity_id
_entity_poly.type
_entity_poly.pdbx_seq_one_letter_code
_entity_poly.pdbx_strand_id
1 'polypeptide(L)'
;MVTDSRPSREHALELEADAELYPADRSEILLDAAAAWRAAGETERAAEIYRELAEVRDQHGLYAIIELVEHHLAHGEPDRADDLLRRLRRDPLLDDGHCMIAGELLEIRGDLAGAERWLGRGAAMLTEEQLDEMEASRAPDATVAGMLLNSRRRVRRALGRDPDMLDDLAPAEIPRDPDERMRHIDAALGVHGAAGQVPPKDPPRNAPCPCGSGRKFKRCCGAPAQPLG
;
A
#
# COMPACT_ATOMS: atom_id res chain seq x y z
N MET A 1 -22.64 -19.50 -15.95
CA MET A 1 -21.21 -19.88 -15.91
C MET A 1 -20.46 -18.67 -15.36
N VAL A 2 -20.10 -18.73 -14.08
CA VAL A 2 -19.38 -17.64 -13.42
C VAL A 2 -17.92 -17.80 -13.80
N THR A 3 -17.40 -16.90 -14.62
CA THR A 3 -15.95 -16.79 -14.86
C THR A 3 -15.33 -16.35 -13.55
N ASP A 4 -14.54 -17.24 -12.95
CA ASP A 4 -13.80 -17.03 -11.70
C ASP A 4 -12.89 -15.81 -11.87
N SER A 5 -13.27 -14.68 -11.27
CA SER A 5 -12.62 -13.37 -11.37
C SER A 5 -11.34 -13.27 -10.53
N ARG A 6 -10.56 -14.36 -10.42
CA ARG A 6 -9.20 -14.24 -9.88
C ARG A 6 -8.38 -13.48 -10.90
N PRO A 7 -7.58 -12.46 -10.51
CA PRO A 7 -6.59 -11.88 -11.40
C PRO A 7 -5.78 -13.03 -12.01
N SER A 8 -5.85 -13.17 -13.34
CA SER A 8 -5.29 -14.35 -14.00
C SER A 8 -3.77 -14.33 -13.81
N ARG A 9 -3.16 -15.49 -13.63
CA ARG A 9 -1.70 -15.69 -13.72
C ARG A 9 -1.08 -15.02 -14.95
N GLU A 10 -1.84 -14.94 -16.03
CA GLU A 10 -1.50 -14.22 -17.26
C GLU A 10 -1.25 -12.73 -17.01
N HIS A 11 -2.10 -12.06 -16.22
CA HIS A 11 -1.91 -10.65 -15.87
C HIS A 11 -0.60 -10.41 -15.09
N ALA A 12 -0.25 -11.31 -14.16
CA ALA A 12 1.01 -11.21 -13.42
C ALA A 12 2.23 -11.36 -14.35
N LEU A 13 2.15 -12.27 -15.34
CA LEU A 13 3.19 -12.45 -16.36
C LEU A 13 3.31 -11.23 -17.29
N GLU A 14 2.19 -10.62 -17.69
CA GLU A 14 2.18 -9.38 -18.47
C GLU A 14 2.87 -8.24 -17.72
N LEU A 15 2.59 -8.10 -16.41
CA LEU A 15 3.25 -7.09 -15.58
C LEU A 15 4.76 -7.34 -15.45
N GLU A 16 5.20 -8.59 -15.27
CA GLU A 16 6.64 -8.90 -15.28
C GLU A 16 7.29 -8.54 -16.63
N ALA A 17 6.63 -8.82 -17.76
CA ALA A 17 7.12 -8.42 -19.07
C ALA A 17 7.15 -6.88 -19.25
N ASP A 18 6.12 -6.18 -18.78
CA ASP A 18 6.08 -4.71 -18.76
C ASP A 18 7.22 -4.12 -17.92
N ALA A 19 7.60 -4.77 -16.82
CA ALA A 19 8.70 -4.34 -15.98
C ALA A 19 10.05 -4.38 -16.71
N GLU A 20 10.23 -5.30 -17.66
CA GLU A 20 11.39 -5.33 -18.55
C GLU A 20 11.35 -4.22 -19.61
N LEU A 21 10.15 -3.92 -20.14
CA LEU A 21 9.95 -2.89 -21.16
C LEU A 21 10.08 -1.46 -20.60
N TYR A 22 9.75 -1.26 -19.32
CA TYR A 22 9.71 0.04 -18.68
C TYR A 22 10.62 0.11 -17.43
N PRO A 23 11.95 0.08 -17.61
CA PRO A 23 12.90 -0.02 -16.49
C PRO A 23 12.83 1.15 -15.49
N ALA A 24 12.40 2.34 -15.93
CA ALA A 24 12.24 3.50 -15.05
C ALA A 24 11.10 3.35 -14.03
N ASP A 25 10.10 2.52 -14.33
CA ASP A 25 8.97 2.24 -13.45
C ASP A 25 9.01 0.79 -12.94
N ARG A 26 10.15 0.12 -13.07
CA ARG A 26 10.28 -1.33 -12.83
C ARG A 26 9.81 -1.72 -11.43
N SER A 27 10.24 -0.99 -10.40
CA SER A 27 9.88 -1.30 -9.02
C SER A 27 8.38 -1.17 -8.76
N GLU A 28 7.75 -0.15 -9.35
CA GLU A 28 6.28 0.05 -9.28
C GLU A 28 5.56 -1.14 -9.94
N ILE A 29 5.95 -1.49 -11.17
CA ILE A 29 5.29 -2.56 -11.95
C ILE A 29 5.48 -3.93 -11.29
N LEU A 30 6.68 -4.22 -10.75
CA LEU A 30 6.93 -5.48 -10.07
C LEU A 30 6.17 -5.60 -8.75
N LEU A 31 5.90 -4.49 -8.06
CA LEU A 31 5.03 -4.51 -6.89
C LEU A 31 3.60 -4.91 -7.28
N ASP A 32 3.08 -4.34 -8.38
CA ASP A 32 1.80 -4.74 -8.99
C ASP A 32 1.83 -6.21 -9.46
N ALA A 33 2.95 -6.70 -9.99
CA ALA A 33 3.09 -8.09 -10.45
C ALA A 33 3.05 -9.08 -9.28
N ALA A 34 3.81 -8.81 -8.22
CA ALA A 34 3.84 -9.63 -7.01
C ALA A 34 2.45 -9.72 -6.35
N ALA A 35 1.73 -8.61 -6.36
CA ALA A 35 0.35 -8.55 -5.93
C ALA A 35 -0.59 -9.45 -6.74
N ALA A 36 -0.49 -9.39 -8.07
CA ALA A 36 -1.26 -10.24 -8.97
C ALA A 36 -0.94 -11.73 -8.73
N TRP A 37 0.32 -12.08 -8.47
CA TRP A 37 0.71 -13.44 -8.08
C TRP A 37 0.07 -13.89 -6.77
N ARG A 38 0.10 -13.04 -5.73
CA ARG A 38 -0.54 -13.34 -4.44
C ARG A 38 -2.04 -13.56 -4.60
N ALA A 39 -2.72 -12.72 -5.39
CA ALA A 39 -4.14 -12.88 -5.69
C ALA A 39 -4.47 -14.14 -6.51
N ALA A 40 -3.53 -14.61 -7.34
CA ALA A 40 -3.61 -15.90 -8.03
C ALA A 40 -3.33 -17.10 -7.10
N GLY A 41 -2.91 -16.87 -5.86
CA GLY A 41 -2.54 -17.89 -4.88
C GLY A 41 -1.08 -18.36 -4.96
N GLU A 42 -0.27 -17.74 -5.82
CA GLU A 42 1.14 -18.08 -6.03
C GLU A 42 2.04 -17.26 -5.09
N THR A 43 1.87 -17.50 -3.78
CA THR A 43 2.49 -16.68 -2.71
C THR A 43 4.02 -16.73 -2.70
N GLU A 44 4.62 -17.84 -3.12
CA GLU A 44 6.08 -17.97 -3.22
C GLU A 44 6.65 -17.10 -4.36
N ARG A 45 5.96 -17.05 -5.51
CA ARG A 45 6.40 -16.19 -6.62
C ARG A 45 6.30 -14.71 -6.25
N ALA A 46 5.23 -14.32 -5.57
CA ALA A 46 5.10 -12.98 -5.01
C ALA A 46 6.27 -12.66 -4.06
N ALA A 47 6.58 -13.58 -3.13
CA ALA A 47 7.69 -13.42 -2.18
C ALA A 47 9.08 -13.36 -2.83
N GLU A 48 9.30 -14.03 -3.96
CA GLU A 48 10.53 -13.87 -4.76
C GLU A 48 10.68 -12.45 -5.27
N ILE A 49 9.62 -11.88 -5.85
CA ILE A 49 9.64 -10.51 -6.38
C ILE A 49 9.81 -9.50 -5.23
N TYR A 50 9.11 -9.67 -4.11
CA TYR A 50 9.28 -8.78 -2.97
C TYR A 50 10.71 -8.83 -2.40
N ARG A 51 11.36 -10.02 -2.36
CA ARG A 51 12.77 -10.14 -1.97
C ARG A 51 13.71 -9.40 -2.92
N GLU A 52 13.43 -9.45 -4.21
CA GLU A 52 14.20 -8.69 -5.20
C GLU A 52 14.03 -7.17 -4.98
N LEU A 53 12.79 -6.71 -4.85
CA LEU A 53 12.47 -5.30 -4.63
C LEU A 53 13.00 -4.77 -3.30
N ALA A 54 13.02 -5.58 -2.25
CA ALA A 54 13.56 -5.19 -0.96
C ALA A 54 15.04 -4.79 -1.02
N GLU A 55 15.80 -5.30 -1.99
CA GLU A 55 17.20 -4.92 -2.21
C GLU A 55 17.36 -3.61 -3.01
N VAL A 56 16.29 -3.14 -3.65
CA VAL A 56 16.26 -1.85 -4.35
C VAL A 56 15.98 -0.74 -3.33
N ARG A 57 16.83 0.30 -3.33
CA ARG A 57 16.70 1.44 -2.41
C ARG A 57 15.85 2.56 -3.01
N ASP A 58 14.56 2.28 -3.17
CA ASP A 58 13.53 3.25 -3.53
C ASP A 58 12.27 3.09 -2.65
N GLN A 59 11.26 3.94 -2.86
CA GLN A 59 10.01 3.88 -2.09
C GLN A 59 9.26 2.56 -2.27
N HIS A 60 9.26 1.97 -3.47
CA HIS A 60 8.58 0.70 -3.73
C HIS A 60 9.27 -0.49 -3.06
N GLY A 61 10.60 -0.46 -2.95
CA GLY A 61 11.37 -1.45 -2.19
C GLY A 61 10.99 -1.48 -0.71
N LEU A 62 10.70 -0.32 -0.10
CA LEU A 62 10.25 -0.27 1.28
C LEU A 62 8.83 -0.85 1.48
N TYR A 63 7.92 -0.65 0.53
CA TYR A 63 6.64 -1.35 0.54
C TYR A 63 6.78 -2.87 0.34
N ALA A 64 7.69 -3.30 -0.53
CA ALA A 64 8.01 -4.73 -0.67
C ALA A 64 8.56 -5.36 0.62
N ILE A 65 9.30 -4.59 1.44
CA ILE A 65 9.72 -5.06 2.77
C ILE A 65 8.51 -5.31 3.68
N ILE A 66 7.48 -4.45 3.65
CA ILE A 66 6.27 -4.64 4.46
C ILE A 66 5.48 -5.89 4.01
N GLU A 67 5.37 -6.12 2.70
CA GLU A 67 4.78 -7.34 2.15
C GLU A 67 5.55 -8.60 2.58
N LEU A 68 6.89 -8.55 2.60
CA LEU A 68 7.70 -9.67 3.13
C LEU A 68 7.48 -9.90 4.62
N VAL A 69 7.28 -8.83 5.40
CA VAL A 69 6.91 -8.96 6.82
C VAL A 69 5.61 -9.74 6.94
N GLU A 70 4.58 -9.37 6.16
CA GLU A 70 3.32 -10.11 6.16
C GLU A 70 3.52 -11.58 5.77
N HIS A 71 4.27 -11.83 4.70
CA HIS A 71 4.58 -13.19 4.23
C HIS A 71 5.24 -14.01 5.34
N HIS A 72 6.30 -13.50 5.98
CA HIS A 72 6.98 -14.23 7.05
C HIS A 72 6.07 -14.46 8.27
N LEU A 73 5.25 -13.48 8.66
CA LEU A 73 4.27 -13.67 9.74
C LEU A 73 3.21 -14.72 9.38
N ALA A 74 2.76 -14.79 8.12
CA ALA A 74 1.82 -15.82 7.65
C ALA A 74 2.43 -17.24 7.70
N HIS A 75 3.74 -17.36 7.49
CA HIS A 75 4.47 -18.64 7.52
C HIS A 75 5.03 -19.00 8.91
N GLY A 76 4.71 -18.23 9.95
CA GLY A 76 5.16 -18.50 11.31
C GLY A 76 6.65 -18.23 11.53
N GLU A 77 7.22 -17.26 10.81
CA GLU A 77 8.63 -16.86 10.87
C GLU A 77 8.80 -15.45 11.50
N PRO A 78 8.39 -15.23 12.77
CA PRO A 78 8.35 -13.89 13.37
C PRO A 78 9.74 -13.23 13.49
N ASP A 79 10.81 -14.02 13.69
CA ASP A 79 12.17 -13.48 13.79
C ASP A 79 12.60 -12.79 12.49
N ARG A 80 12.22 -13.35 11.33
CA ARG A 80 12.51 -12.76 10.02
C ARG A 80 11.69 -11.49 9.78
N ALA A 81 10.42 -11.52 10.15
CA ALA A 81 9.57 -10.33 10.14
C ALA A 81 10.16 -9.20 11.00
N ASP A 82 10.65 -9.53 12.20
CA ASP A 82 11.29 -8.56 13.10
C ASP A 82 12.60 -7.99 12.53
N ASP A 83 13.42 -8.82 11.88
CA ASP A 83 14.63 -8.38 11.20
C ASP A 83 14.31 -7.34 10.11
N LEU A 84 13.28 -7.60 9.31
CA LEU A 84 12.79 -6.70 8.25
C LEU A 84 12.21 -5.41 8.82
N LEU A 85 11.36 -5.47 9.85
CA LEU A 85 10.83 -4.28 10.52
C LEU A 85 11.97 -3.44 11.12
N ARG A 86 13.01 -4.08 11.68
CA ARG A 86 14.21 -3.39 12.20
C ARG A 86 15.06 -2.76 11.10
N ARG A 87 15.10 -3.35 9.89
CA ARG A 87 15.72 -2.76 8.70
C ARG A 87 14.93 -1.55 8.22
N LEU A 88 13.63 -1.72 7.98
CA LEU A 88 12.71 -0.69 7.50
C LEU A 88 12.75 0.57 8.39
N ARG A 89 12.73 0.38 9.72
CA ARG A 89 12.76 1.47 10.70
C ARG A 89 14.02 2.36 10.64
N ARG A 90 15.11 1.86 10.05
CA ARG A 90 16.40 2.56 9.92
C ARG A 90 16.60 3.16 8.52
N ASP A 91 15.73 2.86 7.57
CA ASP A 91 15.90 3.35 6.21
C ASP A 91 15.59 4.86 6.12
N PRO A 92 16.44 5.68 5.48
CA PRO A 92 16.20 7.11 5.34
C PRO A 92 15.04 7.47 4.39
N LEU A 93 14.57 6.54 3.55
CA LEU A 93 13.42 6.77 2.66
C LEU A 93 12.07 6.47 3.33
N LEU A 94 12.08 6.06 4.60
CA LEU A 94 10.86 5.79 5.35
C LEU A 94 10.02 7.06 5.54
N ASP A 95 8.74 6.97 5.20
CA ASP A 95 7.74 8.04 5.35
C ASP A 95 6.52 7.59 6.22
N ASP A 96 5.54 8.48 6.33
CA ASP A 96 4.29 8.25 7.08
C ASP A 96 3.43 7.14 6.47
N GLY A 97 3.44 6.97 5.14
CA GLY A 97 2.72 5.92 4.42
C GLY A 97 3.24 4.52 4.77
N HIS A 98 4.56 4.34 4.79
CA HIS A 98 5.17 3.09 5.23
C HIS A 98 4.85 2.79 6.70
N CYS A 99 4.89 3.81 7.55
CA CYS A 99 4.55 3.67 8.97
C CYS A 99 3.08 3.31 9.18
N MET A 100 2.17 3.91 8.41
CA MET A 100 0.74 3.63 8.43
C MET A 100 0.50 2.16 8.11
N ILE A 101 1.02 1.67 6.98
CA ILE A 101 0.78 0.29 6.54
C ILE A 101 1.40 -0.73 7.49
N ALA A 102 2.65 -0.52 7.92
CA ALA A 102 3.30 -1.42 8.89
C ALA A 102 2.54 -1.47 10.23
N GLY A 103 2.00 -0.32 10.66
CA GLY A 103 1.17 -0.23 11.85
C GLY A 103 -0.14 -1.00 11.74
N GLU A 104 -0.88 -0.80 10.65
CA GLU A 104 -2.13 -1.48 10.33
C GLU A 104 -1.94 -3.00 10.26
N LEU A 105 -0.87 -3.47 9.60
CA LEU A 105 -0.52 -4.88 9.51
C LEU A 105 -0.31 -5.50 10.90
N LEU A 106 0.48 -4.84 11.76
CA LEU A 106 0.74 -5.33 13.12
C LEU A 106 -0.53 -5.30 13.98
N GLU A 107 -1.40 -4.31 13.83
CA GLU A 107 -2.70 -4.26 14.49
C GLU A 107 -3.56 -5.47 14.10
N ILE A 108 -3.68 -5.78 12.80
CA ILE A 108 -4.44 -6.92 12.29
C ILE A 108 -3.88 -8.25 12.83
N ARG A 109 -2.55 -8.34 12.98
CA ARG A 109 -1.86 -9.51 13.54
C ARG A 109 -1.90 -9.58 15.07
N GLY A 110 -2.49 -8.58 15.73
CA GLY A 110 -2.67 -8.52 17.19
C GLY A 110 -1.46 -7.99 17.96
N ASP A 111 -0.37 -7.57 17.30
CA ASP A 111 0.75 -6.89 17.95
C ASP A 111 0.44 -5.39 18.11
N LEU A 112 -0.45 -5.09 19.05
CA LEU A 112 -0.86 -3.72 19.34
C LEU A 112 0.31 -2.84 19.80
N ALA A 113 1.28 -3.40 20.52
CA ALA A 113 2.44 -2.64 20.99
C ALA A 113 3.39 -2.29 19.84
N GLY A 114 3.59 -3.20 18.89
CA GLY A 114 4.29 -2.93 17.64
C GLY A 114 3.57 -1.91 16.78
N ALA A 115 2.27 -2.09 16.58
CA ALA A 115 1.42 -1.18 15.81
C ALA A 115 1.52 0.25 16.35
N GLU A 116 1.39 0.43 17.67
CA GLU A 116 1.46 1.76 18.30
C GLU A 116 2.81 2.45 18.04
N ARG A 117 3.92 1.72 18.08
CA ARG A 117 5.25 2.29 17.80
C ARG A 117 5.38 2.80 16.37
N TRP A 118 4.83 2.06 15.40
CA TRP A 118 4.85 2.45 14.00
C TRP A 118 3.91 3.63 13.72
N LEU A 119 2.67 3.53 14.17
CA LEU A 119 1.66 4.58 14.00
C LEU A 119 2.06 5.87 14.70
N GLY A 120 2.63 5.79 15.90
CA GLY A 120 3.17 6.95 16.61
C GLY A 120 4.35 7.60 15.90
N ARG A 121 5.20 6.82 15.21
CA ARG A 121 6.29 7.36 14.40
C ARG A 121 5.78 8.06 13.15
N GLY A 122 4.84 7.45 12.42
CA GLY A 122 4.27 8.08 11.23
C GLY A 122 3.46 9.33 11.58
N ALA A 123 2.74 9.33 12.71
CA ALA A 123 2.06 10.52 13.24
C ALA A 123 3.04 11.67 13.49
N ALA A 124 4.25 11.38 13.98
CA ALA A 124 5.29 12.38 14.20
C ALA A 124 5.96 12.88 12.91
N MET A 125 5.69 12.25 11.76
CA MET A 125 6.18 12.68 10.43
C MET A 125 5.17 13.56 9.70
N LEU A 126 3.90 13.61 10.14
CA LEU A 126 2.86 14.41 9.50
C LEU A 126 3.21 15.90 9.55
N THR A 127 3.03 16.57 8.42
CA THR A 127 3.18 18.03 8.31
C THR A 127 1.84 18.74 8.50
N GLU A 128 1.88 20.04 8.78
CA GLU A 128 0.67 20.88 8.82
C GLU A 128 -0.08 20.85 7.47
N GLU A 129 0.66 20.88 6.35
CA GLU A 129 0.09 20.77 5.00
C GLU A 129 -0.70 19.46 4.81
N GLN A 130 -0.16 18.32 5.24
CA GLN A 130 -0.87 17.03 5.14
C GLN A 130 -2.12 16.99 6.01
N LEU A 131 -2.12 17.65 7.17
CA LEU A 131 -3.29 17.74 8.05
C LEU A 131 -4.37 18.65 7.44
N ASP A 132 -3.97 19.79 6.88
CA ASP A 132 -4.88 20.72 6.19
C ASP A 132 -5.49 20.07 4.94
N GLU A 133 -4.68 19.36 4.14
CA GLU A 133 -5.14 18.60 2.98
C GLU A 133 -6.14 17.50 3.36
N MET A 134 -5.88 16.80 4.47
CA MET A 134 -6.81 15.81 5.01
C MET A 134 -8.13 16.47 5.39
N GLU A 135 -8.11 17.55 6.17
CA GLU A 135 -9.33 18.24 6.63
C GLU A 135 -10.16 18.80 5.47
N ALA A 136 -9.49 19.32 4.43
CA ALA A 136 -10.14 19.83 3.22
C ALA A 136 -10.66 18.74 2.27
N SER A 137 -10.23 17.47 2.45
CA SER A 137 -10.60 16.37 1.57
C SER A 137 -12.08 16.03 1.64
N ARG A 138 -12.66 15.62 0.50
CA ARG A 138 -14.02 15.05 0.45
C ARG A 138 -14.12 13.63 1.03
N ALA A 139 -12.98 12.96 1.18
CA ALA A 139 -12.84 11.62 1.75
C ALA A 139 -11.64 11.60 2.70
N PRO A 140 -11.72 12.31 3.85
CA PRO A 140 -10.60 12.48 4.76
C PRO A 140 -10.12 11.13 5.32
N ASP A 141 -11.02 10.16 5.50
CA ASP A 141 -10.73 8.80 5.98
C ASP A 141 -9.96 7.94 4.97
N ALA A 142 -9.89 8.36 3.70
CA ALA A 142 -9.13 7.69 2.63
C ALA A 142 -7.77 8.35 2.36
N THR A 143 -7.42 9.41 3.10
CA THR A 143 -6.07 10.02 3.03
C THR A 143 -5.09 9.26 3.91
N VAL A 144 -3.80 9.32 3.62
CA VAL A 144 -2.77 8.65 4.44
C VAL A 144 -2.79 9.17 5.89
N ALA A 145 -2.90 10.48 6.09
CA ALA A 145 -3.03 11.08 7.41
C ALA A 145 -4.29 10.58 8.14
N GLY A 146 -5.45 10.59 7.48
CA GLY A 146 -6.71 10.14 8.08
C GLY A 146 -6.72 8.65 8.43
N MET A 147 -6.16 7.80 7.55
CA MET A 147 -5.96 6.38 7.84
C MET A 147 -5.03 6.18 9.04
N LEU A 148 -3.87 6.84 9.04
CA LEU A 148 -2.87 6.73 10.10
C LEU A 148 -3.43 7.17 11.46
N LEU A 149 -4.13 8.29 11.54
CA LEU A 149 -4.72 8.80 12.78
C LEU A 149 -5.86 7.92 13.29
N ASN A 150 -6.69 7.38 12.39
CA ASN A 150 -7.71 6.41 12.76
C ASN A 150 -7.11 5.13 13.36
N SER A 151 -6.10 4.57 12.70
CA SER A 151 -5.43 3.35 13.15
C SER A 151 -4.72 3.59 14.48
N ARG A 152 -4.06 4.74 14.65
CA ARG A 152 -3.45 5.14 15.93
C ARG A 152 -4.47 5.24 17.05
N ARG A 153 -5.61 5.91 16.81
CA ARG A 153 -6.70 6.06 17.78
C ARG A 153 -7.28 4.71 18.19
N ARG A 154 -7.51 3.79 17.25
CA ARG A 154 -7.97 2.42 17.55
C ARG A 154 -6.98 1.67 18.43
N VAL A 155 -5.70 1.63 18.03
CA VAL A 155 -4.66 0.88 18.75
C VAL A 155 -4.49 1.41 20.17
N ARG A 156 -4.48 2.74 20.36
CA ARG A 156 -4.40 3.34 21.70
C ARG A 156 -5.57 2.91 22.58
N ARG A 157 -6.80 2.99 22.07
CA ARG A 157 -8.00 2.53 22.79
C ARG A 157 -7.92 1.03 23.13
N ALA A 158 -7.46 0.21 22.19
CA ALA A 158 -7.28 -1.23 22.41
C ALA A 158 -6.21 -1.54 23.49
N LEU A 159 -5.21 -0.68 23.64
CA LEU A 159 -4.21 -0.72 24.71
C LEU A 159 -4.68 -0.09 26.04
N GLY A 160 -5.94 0.38 26.12
CA GLY A 160 -6.48 1.05 27.30
C GLY A 160 -5.90 2.45 27.54
N ARG A 161 -5.42 3.11 26.48
CA ARG A 161 -4.88 4.47 26.54
C ARG A 161 -5.87 5.46 25.95
N ASP A 162 -5.92 6.64 26.55
CA ASP A 162 -6.73 7.72 26.01
C ASP A 162 -6.14 8.25 24.69
N PRO A 163 -6.97 8.53 23.68
CA PRO A 163 -6.56 9.31 22.52
C PRO A 163 -5.96 10.67 22.94
N ASP A 164 -5.00 11.19 22.18
CA ASP A 164 -4.48 12.54 22.38
C ASP A 164 -4.98 13.53 21.30
N MET A 165 -4.55 14.79 21.40
CA MET A 165 -5.01 15.87 20.52
C MET A 165 -4.84 15.57 19.03
N LEU A 166 -3.85 14.75 18.66
CA LEU A 166 -3.62 14.37 17.28
C LEU A 166 -4.61 13.28 16.83
N ASP A 167 -4.98 12.36 17.73
CA ASP A 167 -6.04 11.38 17.46
C ASP A 167 -7.43 12.03 17.36
N ASP A 168 -7.64 13.19 18.00
CA ASP A 168 -8.88 13.96 17.92
C ASP A 168 -9.10 14.60 16.55
N LEU A 169 -8.03 14.78 15.77
CA LEU A 169 -8.10 15.21 14.35
C LEU A 169 -8.51 14.06 13.42
N ALA A 170 -8.50 12.80 13.89
CA ALA A 170 -8.85 11.66 13.06
C ALA A 170 -10.32 11.77 12.60
N PRO A 171 -10.59 11.61 11.30
CA PRO A 171 -11.95 11.70 10.77
C PRO A 171 -12.88 10.65 11.39
N ALA A 172 -14.19 10.79 11.15
CA ALA A 172 -15.15 9.79 11.58
C ALA A 172 -14.77 8.43 11.00
N GLU A 173 -14.57 7.44 11.89
CA GLU A 173 -14.17 6.11 11.49
C GLU A 173 -15.34 5.37 10.84
N ILE A 174 -15.11 4.78 9.67
CA ILE A 174 -15.99 3.78 9.08
C ILE A 174 -15.51 2.42 9.61
N PRO A 175 -16.29 1.72 10.44
CA PRO A 175 -15.88 0.42 10.95
C PRO A 175 -15.68 -0.55 9.78
N ARG A 176 -14.47 -1.11 9.69
CA ARG A 176 -14.09 -2.16 8.74
C ARG A 176 -13.64 -3.39 9.51
N ASP A 177 -14.05 -4.57 9.08
CA ASP A 177 -13.55 -5.82 9.66
C ASP A 177 -12.06 -6.03 9.29
N PRO A 178 -11.33 -6.90 10.01
CA PRO A 178 -9.90 -7.11 9.76
C PRO A 178 -9.56 -7.55 8.33
N ASP A 179 -10.41 -8.37 7.71
CA ASP A 179 -10.18 -8.86 6.34
C ASP A 179 -10.37 -7.73 5.33
N GLU A 180 -11.34 -6.84 5.56
CA GLU A 180 -11.56 -5.64 4.75
C GLU A 180 -10.40 -4.65 4.88
N ARG A 181 -9.87 -4.47 6.09
CA ARG A 181 -8.67 -3.63 6.29
C ARG A 181 -7.44 -4.22 5.62
N MET A 182 -7.26 -5.54 5.67
CA MET A 182 -6.18 -6.22 4.93
C MET A 182 -6.31 -5.98 3.42
N ARG A 183 -7.51 -6.16 2.86
CA ARG A 183 -7.77 -5.82 1.44
C ARG A 183 -7.50 -4.33 1.14
N HIS A 184 -7.70 -3.45 2.11
CA HIS A 184 -7.42 -2.03 1.96
C HIS A 184 -5.91 -1.73 1.99
N ILE A 185 -5.13 -2.43 2.81
CA ILE A 185 -3.66 -2.41 2.76
C ILE A 185 -3.19 -2.81 1.36
N ASP A 186 -3.68 -3.95 0.85
CA ASP A 186 -3.36 -4.40 -0.50
C ASP A 186 -3.72 -3.30 -1.53
N ALA A 187 -4.93 -2.74 -1.48
CA ALA A 187 -5.33 -1.68 -2.40
C ALA A 187 -4.45 -0.40 -2.29
N ALA A 188 -4.10 0.03 -1.07
CA ALA A 188 -3.33 1.25 -0.81
C ALA A 188 -1.86 1.14 -1.26
N LEU A 189 -1.30 -0.07 -1.23
CA LEU A 189 0.05 -0.38 -1.72
C LEU A 189 0.15 -0.43 -3.25
N GLY A 190 -0.97 -0.23 -3.97
CA GLY A 190 -1.03 -0.43 -5.43
C GLY A 190 -1.17 -1.91 -5.83
N VAL A 191 -1.17 -2.84 -4.86
CA VAL A 191 -1.28 -4.29 -5.06
C VAL A 191 -2.59 -4.65 -5.78
N HIS A 192 -3.62 -3.83 -5.66
CA HIS A 192 -4.75 -3.82 -6.60
C HIS A 192 -4.90 -2.45 -7.23
N GLY A 193 -4.39 -2.28 -8.46
CA GLY A 193 -4.96 -1.31 -9.38
C GLY A 193 -6.45 -1.54 -9.41
N ALA A 194 -7.21 -0.61 -8.81
CA ALA A 194 -8.64 -0.76 -8.58
C ALA A 194 -9.32 -1.41 -9.78
N ALA A 195 -9.78 -2.66 -9.59
CA ALA A 195 -10.69 -3.33 -10.50
C ALA A 195 -12.07 -2.66 -10.39
N GLY A 196 -12.13 -1.35 -10.64
CA GLY A 196 -13.34 -0.72 -11.10
C GLY A 196 -13.54 -1.22 -12.52
N GLN A 197 -14.61 -1.98 -12.75
CA GLN A 197 -15.09 -2.31 -14.09
C GLN A 197 -15.37 -0.99 -14.83
N VAL A 198 -14.36 -0.48 -15.54
CA VAL A 198 -14.56 0.52 -16.58
C VAL A 198 -14.94 -0.28 -17.82
N PRO A 199 -16.13 -0.07 -18.41
CA PRO A 199 -16.47 -0.70 -19.68
C PRO A 199 -15.40 -0.30 -20.72
N PRO A 200 -14.96 -1.21 -21.60
CA PRO A 200 -13.77 -0.99 -22.40
C PRO A 200 -13.99 0.16 -23.39
N LYS A 201 -13.30 1.27 -23.14
CA LYS A 201 -13.01 2.31 -24.13
C LYS A 201 -11.59 2.86 -23.99
N ASP A 202 -11.01 2.80 -22.79
CA ASP A 202 -9.67 3.31 -22.55
C ASP A 202 -8.60 2.20 -22.62
N PRO A 203 -7.40 2.51 -23.14
CA PRO A 203 -6.26 1.61 -23.10
C PRO A 203 -5.90 1.17 -21.68
N PRO A 204 -5.24 0.00 -21.49
CA PRO A 204 -4.69 -0.40 -20.21
C PRO A 204 -3.84 0.71 -19.58
N ARG A 205 -3.89 0.87 -18.25
CA ARG A 205 -3.24 2.00 -17.53
C ARG A 205 -1.76 2.17 -17.87
N ASN A 206 -1.04 1.07 -18.10
CA ASN A 206 0.37 1.06 -18.43
C ASN A 206 0.66 1.01 -19.94
N ALA A 207 -0.34 0.83 -20.80
CA ALA A 207 -0.15 0.79 -22.25
C ALA A 207 0.36 2.14 -22.82
N PRO A 208 1.04 2.14 -23.98
CA PRO A 208 1.38 3.35 -24.71
C PRO A 208 0.15 4.23 -24.93
N CYS A 209 0.27 5.51 -24.61
CA CYS A 209 -0.85 6.42 -24.71
C CYS A 209 -1.25 6.64 -26.18
N PRO A 210 -2.54 6.50 -26.54
CA PRO A 210 -3.02 6.57 -27.92
C PRO A 210 -2.89 7.96 -28.55
N CYS A 211 -2.57 8.99 -27.76
CA CYS A 211 -2.24 10.32 -28.28
C CYS A 211 -0.86 10.39 -28.96
N GLY A 212 -0.07 9.31 -28.95
CA GLY A 212 1.24 9.25 -29.59
C GLY A 212 2.37 9.91 -28.78
N SER A 213 2.15 10.23 -27.51
CA SER A 213 3.17 10.86 -26.65
C SER A 213 4.35 9.95 -26.29
N GLY A 214 4.22 8.64 -26.52
CA GLY A 214 5.18 7.63 -26.06
C GLY A 214 5.16 7.39 -24.55
N ARG A 215 4.31 8.10 -23.78
CA ARG A 215 4.15 7.93 -22.33
C ARG A 215 3.09 6.87 -22.02
N LYS A 216 3.12 6.30 -20.81
CA LYS A 216 2.05 5.43 -20.29
C LYS A 216 0.72 6.17 -20.23
N PHE A 217 -0.38 5.51 -20.54
CA PHE A 217 -1.72 6.09 -20.51
C PHE A 217 -2.01 6.80 -19.16
N LYS A 218 -1.75 6.14 -18.02
CA LYS A 218 -1.96 6.71 -16.67
C LYS A 218 -1.16 7.98 -16.35
N ARG A 219 -0.08 8.25 -17.10
CA ARG A 219 0.77 9.45 -16.95
C ARG A 219 0.58 10.46 -18.09
N CYS A 220 -0.47 10.27 -18.90
CA CYS A 220 -0.79 11.11 -20.03
C CYS A 220 -2.30 11.33 -20.12
N CYS A 221 -2.98 10.81 -21.14
CA CYS A 221 -4.42 11.01 -21.31
C CYS A 221 -5.29 10.37 -20.21
N GLY A 222 -4.75 9.41 -19.47
CA GLY A 222 -5.40 8.77 -18.32
C GLY A 222 -4.91 9.30 -16.96
N ALA A 223 -4.19 10.43 -16.93
CA ALA A 223 -3.79 11.06 -15.68
C ALA A 223 -5.01 11.69 -14.97
N PRO A 224 -5.13 11.60 -13.63
CA PRO A 224 -6.18 12.29 -12.90
C PRO A 224 -6.02 13.80 -13.09
N ALA A 225 -7.14 14.50 -13.31
CA ALA A 225 -7.14 15.96 -13.43
C ALA A 225 -6.61 16.58 -12.13
N GLN A 226 -5.50 17.32 -12.20
CA GLN A 226 -5.04 18.11 -11.07
C GLN A 226 -6.06 19.22 -10.76
N PRO A 227 -6.33 19.52 -9.48
CA PRO A 227 -7.12 20.69 -9.15
C PRO A 227 -6.42 21.95 -9.69
N LEU A 228 -7.18 22.77 -10.41
CA LEU A 228 -6.74 24.08 -10.87
C LEU A 228 -6.49 24.94 -9.63
N GLY A 229 -5.24 25.36 -9.43
CA GLY A 229 -4.86 26.34 -8.40
C GLY A 229 -5.42 27.73 -8.65
#